data_AF-A0A1X0Y1R5-F1
#
_entry.id   AF-A0A1X0Y1R5-F1
#
_cell.length_a   1.000
_cell.length_b   1.000
_cell.length_c   1.000
_cell.angle_alpha   90.00
_cell.angle_beta   90.00
_cell.angle_gamma   90.00
#
_symmetry.space_group_name_H-M   'P 1'
#
loop_
_entity.id
_entity.type
_entity.pdbx_description
1 polymer ?
#
loop_
_entity_poly.entity_id
_entity_poly.type
_entity_poly.pdbx_seq_one_letter_code
_entity_poly.pdbx_strand_id
1 'polypeptide(L)'
;MLFTFATIKDKSSYTSSPVRDKRVLSPLPTGQPSPIANQRGIALIAAISILAVMSVLGLILMSSSTTEIQLSGHFRNGLESFYTADRAITYVYRNGISTTTNVVDLYNDQDTTVSPAVLYRDRIAVGSGALEPSQYSANSDDRNSVLYIGTSPPPVGSGMDVNYFVARNYAISVVGIAPATAPNPSRTALRSQTSIIVPK
;
A
#
# COMPACT_ATOMS: atom_id res chain seq x y z
N MET A 1 -8.83 -7.48 -28.57
CA MET A 1 -9.77 -6.56 -29.26
C MET A 1 -8.99 -5.86 -30.36
N LEU A 2 -9.35 -6.11 -31.61
CA LEU A 2 -8.66 -5.68 -32.82
C LEU A 2 -9.56 -4.66 -33.52
N PHE A 3 -9.10 -3.43 -33.73
CA PHE A 3 -9.86 -2.41 -34.47
C PHE A 3 -9.18 -2.15 -35.82
N THR A 4 -9.83 -2.65 -36.88
CA THR A 4 -9.52 -2.41 -38.29
C THR A 4 -10.19 -1.12 -38.75
N PHE A 5 -9.43 -0.18 -39.31
CA PHE A 5 -9.96 1.02 -39.97
C PHE A 5 -10.11 0.78 -41.47
N ALA A 6 -11.31 1.02 -42.00
CA ALA A 6 -11.64 0.97 -43.41
C ALA A 6 -11.34 2.31 -44.10
N THR A 7 -10.63 2.23 -45.22
CA THR A 7 -10.36 3.33 -46.16
C THR A 7 -11.60 3.60 -47.02
N ILE A 8 -12.10 4.84 -47.03
CA ILE A 8 -13.10 5.30 -48.00
C ILE A 8 -12.41 6.20 -49.02
N LYS A 9 -12.35 5.68 -50.24
CA LYS A 9 -11.92 6.37 -51.46
C LYS A 9 -13.21 6.67 -52.22
N ASP A 10 -13.50 7.92 -52.50
CA ASP A 10 -14.50 8.21 -53.53
C ASP A 10 -14.03 9.26 -54.52
N LYS A 11 -14.18 8.89 -55.78
CA LYS A 11 -13.89 9.66 -56.99
C LYS A 11 -15.22 10.28 -57.40
N SER A 12 -15.24 11.59 -57.65
CA SER A 12 -16.30 12.16 -58.49
C SER A 12 -15.69 13.14 -59.48
N SER A 13 -15.70 12.71 -60.74
CA SER A 13 -15.40 13.50 -61.92
C SER A 13 -16.72 13.86 -62.61
N TYR A 14 -16.93 15.14 -62.89
CA TYR A 14 -17.90 15.66 -63.87
C TYR A 14 -17.14 16.77 -64.64
N THR A 15 -16.70 16.59 -65.89
CA THR A 15 -17.40 16.90 -67.17
C THR A 15 -18.25 18.18 -67.11
N SER A 16 -18.31 19.14 -68.03
CA SER A 16 -17.55 19.59 -69.20
C SER A 16 -18.32 20.79 -69.80
N SER A 17 -17.63 21.89 -70.12
CA SER A 17 -17.92 22.83 -71.22
C SER A 17 -19.10 23.86 -71.12
N PRO A 18 -19.18 24.88 -72.01
CA PRO A 18 -18.95 26.28 -71.60
C PRO A 18 -20.09 27.25 -72.02
N VAL A 19 -20.31 28.34 -71.27
CA VAL A 19 -21.13 29.46 -71.78
C VAL A 19 -20.44 30.77 -71.48
N ARG A 20 -20.06 31.43 -72.57
CA ARG A 20 -19.48 32.76 -72.63
C ARG A 20 -20.66 33.72 -72.81
N ASP A 21 -20.97 34.56 -71.81
CA ASP A 21 -21.85 35.70 -72.03
C ASP A 21 -21.25 37.01 -71.51
N LYS A 22 -21.54 38.06 -72.27
CA LYS A 22 -20.82 39.32 -72.36
C LYS A 22 -21.41 40.35 -71.40
N ARG A 23 -20.51 41.10 -70.75
CA ARG A 23 -20.62 42.51 -70.38
C ARG A 23 -21.93 42.96 -69.71
N VAL A 24 -21.88 43.07 -68.39
CA VAL A 24 -22.49 44.19 -67.67
C VAL A 24 -21.39 44.88 -66.87
N LEU A 25 -21.20 46.16 -67.14
CA LEU A 25 -20.26 47.06 -66.46
C LEU A 25 -20.88 47.54 -65.13
N SER A 26 -19.99 47.84 -64.17
CA SER A 26 -20.13 48.64 -62.93
C SER A 26 -20.16 47.86 -61.60
N PRO A 27 -19.65 48.42 -60.47
CA PRO A 27 -18.88 49.67 -60.25
C PRO A 27 -17.43 49.42 -59.77
N LEU A 28 -16.66 50.49 -59.53
CA LEU A 28 -15.25 50.50 -59.10
C LEU A 28 -14.95 49.50 -57.97
N PRO A 29 -13.77 48.86 -57.97
CA PRO A 29 -13.30 48.12 -56.82
C PRO A 29 -12.92 49.15 -55.74
N THR A 30 -13.87 49.50 -54.87
CA THR A 30 -13.50 49.99 -53.54
C THR A 30 -12.90 48.78 -52.84
N GLY A 31 -11.59 48.61 -52.96
CA GLY A 31 -10.83 47.66 -52.18
C GLY A 31 -11.01 48.01 -50.72
N GLN A 32 -12.06 47.48 -50.10
CA GLN A 32 -12.11 47.39 -48.66
C GLN A 32 -10.96 46.45 -48.27
N PRO A 33 -9.99 46.92 -47.47
CA PRO A 33 -8.95 46.04 -46.99
C PRO A 33 -9.61 44.98 -46.10
N SER A 34 -9.76 43.77 -46.61
CA SER A 34 -10.18 42.63 -45.81
C SER A 34 -9.14 42.44 -44.69
N PRO A 35 -9.51 42.52 -43.40
CA PRO A 35 -8.56 42.39 -42.31
C PRO A 35 -8.25 40.90 -42.08
N ILE A 36 -7.54 40.27 -43.02
CA ILE A 36 -7.27 38.82 -42.99
C ILE A 36 -5.83 38.52 -42.49
N ALA A 37 -5.00 39.53 -42.28
CA ALA A 37 -3.60 39.31 -41.89
C ALA A 37 -3.40 38.91 -40.41
N ASN A 38 -4.34 39.19 -39.50
CA ASN A 38 -4.09 39.08 -38.05
C ASN A 38 -4.87 37.97 -37.32
N GLN A 39 -5.81 37.27 -37.98
CA GLN A 39 -6.61 36.22 -37.33
C GLN A 39 -5.81 34.92 -37.09
N ARG A 40 -4.81 34.65 -37.94
CA ARG A 40 -3.93 33.46 -37.81
C ARG A 40 -3.03 33.53 -36.58
N GLY A 41 -2.55 34.73 -36.21
CA GLY A 41 -1.74 34.93 -35.01
C GLY A 41 -2.54 34.75 -33.73
N ILE A 42 -3.76 35.29 -33.70
CA ILE A 42 -4.65 35.16 -32.53
C ILE A 42 -5.05 33.71 -32.29
N ALA A 43 -5.36 32.95 -33.36
CA ALA A 43 -5.66 31.52 -33.25
C ALA A 43 -4.48 30.70 -32.71
N LEU A 44 -3.25 31.03 -33.12
CA LEU A 44 -2.04 30.39 -32.60
C LEU A 44 -1.84 30.68 -31.11
N ILE A 45 -1.96 31.95 -30.70
CA ILE A 45 -1.82 32.36 -29.29
C ILE A 45 -2.89 31.68 -28.43
N ALA A 46 -4.13 31.62 -28.91
CA ALA A 46 -5.21 30.91 -28.23
C ALA A 46 -4.89 29.41 -28.09
N ALA A 47 -4.44 28.74 -29.16
CA ALA A 47 -4.06 27.34 -29.12
C ALA A 47 -2.92 27.07 -28.12
N ILE A 48 -1.87 27.90 -28.12
CA ILE A 48 -0.76 27.78 -27.18
C ILE A 48 -1.21 28.03 -25.75
N SER A 49 -2.13 28.99 -25.51
CA SER A 49 -2.66 29.26 -24.18
C SER A 49 -3.45 28.06 -23.61
N ILE A 50 -4.29 27.43 -24.44
CA ILE A 50 -5.05 26.24 -24.05
C ILE A 50 -4.10 25.07 -23.80
N LEU A 51 -3.09 24.89 -24.67
CA LEU A 51 -2.09 23.85 -24.52
C LEU A 51 -1.25 24.06 -23.24
N ALA A 52 -0.90 25.29 -22.91
CA ALA A 52 -0.20 25.64 -21.67
C ALA A 52 -1.05 25.32 -20.44
N VAL A 53 -2.33 25.69 -20.44
CA VAL A 53 -3.25 25.36 -19.33
C VAL A 53 -3.40 23.84 -19.16
N MET A 54 -3.59 23.11 -20.26
CA MET A 54 -3.69 21.65 -20.23
C MET A 54 -2.40 20.98 -19.75
N SER A 55 -1.24 21.53 -20.10
CA SER A 55 0.04 21.03 -19.61
C SER A 55 0.20 21.19 -18.10
N VAL A 56 -0.18 22.35 -17.56
CA VAL A 56 -0.15 22.59 -16.10
C VAL A 56 -1.12 21.65 -15.37
N LEU A 57 -2.34 21.48 -15.89
CA LEU A 57 -3.32 20.55 -15.33
C LEU A 57 -2.82 19.10 -15.38
N GLY A 58 -2.22 18.67 -16.49
CA GLY A 58 -1.63 17.34 -16.62
C GLY A 58 -0.52 17.09 -15.60
N LEU A 59 0.32 18.10 -15.34
CA LEU A 59 1.38 18.04 -14.32
C LEU A 59 0.81 17.86 -12.90
N ILE A 60 -0.23 18.63 -12.55
CA ILE A 60 -0.89 18.53 -11.24
C ILE A 60 -1.50 17.13 -11.05
N LEU A 61 -2.19 16.62 -12.07
CA LEU A 61 -2.80 15.28 -12.02
C LEU A 61 -1.74 14.19 -11.85
N MET A 62 -0.65 14.25 -12.62
CA MET A 62 0.44 13.26 -12.52
C MET A 62 1.13 13.31 -11.14
N SER A 63 1.28 14.51 -10.57
CA SER A 63 1.79 14.68 -9.21
C SER A 63 0.85 14.04 -8.19
N SER A 64 -0.46 14.29 -8.27
CA SER A 64 -1.47 13.67 -7.40
C SER A 64 -1.41 12.14 -7.48
N SER A 65 -1.41 11.56 -8.68
CA SER A 65 -1.34 10.10 -8.85
C SER A 65 -0.06 9.51 -8.26
N THR A 66 1.08 10.19 -8.40
CA THR A 66 2.34 9.73 -7.81
C THR A 66 2.27 9.71 -6.29
N THR A 67 1.67 10.74 -5.67
CA THR A 67 1.49 10.79 -4.22
C THR A 67 0.54 9.72 -3.69
N GLU A 68 -0.56 9.44 -4.41
CA GLU A 68 -1.53 8.40 -4.02
C GLU A 68 -0.92 7.00 -4.10
N ILE A 69 -0.09 6.72 -5.10
CA ILE A 69 0.64 5.44 -5.22
C ILE A 69 1.60 5.27 -4.03
N GLN A 70 2.36 6.32 -3.68
CA GLN A 70 3.26 6.26 -2.54
C GLN A 70 2.50 6.03 -1.24
N LEU A 71 1.40 6.76 -1.02
CA LEU A 71 0.57 6.61 0.16
C LEU A 71 -0.05 5.20 0.24
N SER A 72 -0.50 4.66 -0.88
CA SER A 72 -1.05 3.30 -0.95
C SER A 72 0.00 2.25 -0.58
N GLY A 73 1.25 2.43 -1.01
CA GLY A 73 2.37 1.59 -0.60
C GLY A 73 2.61 1.64 0.90
N HIS A 74 2.64 2.83 1.49
CA HIS A 74 2.77 3.02 2.93
C HIS A 74 1.62 2.37 3.72
N PHE A 75 0.38 2.55 3.26
CA PHE A 75 -0.79 1.96 3.92
C PHE A 75 -0.74 0.43 3.90
N ARG A 76 -0.38 -0.16 2.76
CA ARG A 76 -0.20 -1.61 2.64
C ARG A 76 0.89 -2.13 3.57
N ASN A 77 2.04 -1.46 3.62
CA ASN A 77 3.13 -1.83 4.53
C ASN A 77 2.70 -1.72 6.00
N GLY A 78 1.90 -0.70 6.36
CA GLY A 78 1.28 -0.61 7.68
C GLY A 78 0.45 -1.84 8.02
N LEU A 79 -0.44 -2.25 7.13
CA LEU A 79 -1.27 -3.46 7.32
C LEU A 79 -0.44 -4.74 7.42
N GLU A 80 0.56 -4.93 6.56
CA GLU A 80 1.44 -6.11 6.63
C GLU A 80 2.23 -6.16 7.94
N SER A 81 2.70 -5.01 8.44
CA SER A 81 3.37 -4.93 9.75
C SER A 81 2.42 -5.28 10.91
N PHE A 82 1.17 -4.81 10.86
CA PHE A 82 0.14 -5.14 11.84
C PHE A 82 -0.20 -6.63 11.82
N TYR A 83 -0.45 -7.22 10.65
CA TYR A 83 -0.76 -8.64 10.53
C TYR A 83 0.39 -9.53 10.98
N THR A 84 1.63 -9.11 10.77
CA THR A 84 2.79 -9.83 11.29
C THR A 84 2.82 -9.82 12.83
N ALA A 85 2.56 -8.65 13.44
CA ALA A 85 2.51 -8.52 14.89
C ALA A 85 1.35 -9.33 15.50
N ASP A 86 0.16 -9.29 14.89
CA ASP A 86 -1.02 -10.04 15.32
C ASP A 86 -0.82 -11.56 15.20
N ARG A 87 -0.20 -12.00 14.09
CA ARG A 87 0.17 -13.40 13.91
C ARG A 87 1.17 -13.88 14.95
N ALA A 88 2.10 -13.04 15.38
CA ALA A 88 3.03 -13.38 16.45
C ALA A 88 2.28 -13.65 17.77
N ILE A 89 1.38 -12.75 18.15
CA ILE A 89 0.53 -12.90 19.34
C ILE A 89 -0.28 -14.19 19.25
N THR A 90 -0.95 -14.42 18.12
CA THR A 90 -1.72 -15.64 17.85
C THR A 90 -0.87 -16.90 17.92
N TYR A 91 0.37 -16.84 17.41
CA TYR A 91 1.31 -17.94 17.46
C TYR A 91 1.69 -18.30 18.90
N VAL A 92 1.94 -17.31 19.76
CA VAL A 92 2.21 -17.50 21.19
C VAL A 92 1.02 -18.18 21.88
N TYR A 93 -0.19 -17.71 21.61
CA TYR A 93 -1.41 -18.29 22.17
C TYR A 93 -1.60 -19.75 21.79
N ARG A 94 -1.39 -20.08 20.51
CA ARG A 94 -1.67 -21.41 19.98
C ARG A 94 -0.63 -22.44 20.41
N ASN A 95 0.65 -22.08 20.39
CA ASN A 95 1.74 -23.03 20.60
C ASN A 95 2.19 -23.11 22.06
N GLY A 96 1.66 -22.25 22.94
CA GLY A 96 1.91 -22.34 24.38
C GLY A 96 3.40 -22.29 24.69
N ILE A 97 4.04 -21.16 24.41
CA ILE A 97 5.48 -20.99 24.63
C ILE A 97 5.78 -21.17 26.12
N SER A 98 6.36 -22.33 26.46
CA SER A 98 6.67 -22.74 27.83
C SER A 98 7.89 -21.98 28.34
N THR A 99 7.67 -21.02 29.23
CA THR A 99 8.72 -20.25 29.90
C THR A 99 9.35 -21.08 31.02
N THR A 100 10.36 -21.90 30.69
CA THR A 100 11.30 -22.43 31.69
C THR A 100 12.26 -21.32 32.14
N THR A 101 12.56 -20.39 31.23
CA THR A 101 13.24 -19.12 31.43
C THR A 101 12.18 -18.03 31.30
N ASN A 102 12.07 -17.12 32.28
CA ASN A 102 10.96 -16.17 32.42
C ASN A 102 10.63 -15.31 31.18
N VAL A 103 11.50 -15.27 30.17
CA VAL A 103 11.32 -14.56 28.90
C VAL A 103 11.64 -15.50 27.73
N VAL A 104 10.85 -15.44 26.67
CA VAL A 104 11.16 -16.04 25.35
C VAL A 104 11.29 -14.95 24.30
N ASP A 105 12.34 -15.01 23.48
CA ASP A 105 12.59 -14.12 22.35
C ASP A 105 12.03 -14.72 21.05
N LEU A 106 10.97 -14.12 20.52
CA LEU A 106 10.31 -14.56 19.28
C LEU A 106 11.17 -14.32 18.02
N TYR A 107 12.27 -13.57 18.13
CA TYR A 107 13.17 -13.29 17.02
C TYR A 107 14.36 -14.26 16.96
N ASN A 108 15.02 -14.52 18.09
CA ASN A 108 16.23 -15.34 18.15
C ASN A 108 15.99 -16.77 18.66
N ASP A 109 14.94 -17.03 19.45
CA ASP A 109 14.68 -18.37 19.96
C ASP A 109 14.05 -19.27 18.90
N GLN A 110 14.25 -20.57 19.12
CA GLN A 110 13.77 -21.63 18.25
C GLN A 110 12.58 -22.35 18.88
N ASP A 111 11.65 -22.73 18.02
CA ASP A 111 10.63 -23.73 18.29
C ASP A 111 11.31 -25.10 18.31
N THR A 112 11.58 -25.62 19.51
CA THR A 112 12.18 -26.94 19.74
C THR A 112 11.13 -28.07 19.74
N THR A 113 9.84 -27.73 19.61
CA THR A 113 8.76 -28.74 19.55
C THR A 113 8.68 -29.43 18.19
N VAL A 114 9.41 -28.92 17.20
CA VAL A 114 9.47 -29.39 15.82
C VAL A 114 10.91 -29.80 15.47
N SER A 115 11.05 -30.84 14.64
CA SER A 115 12.35 -31.32 14.16
C SER A 115 12.43 -31.19 12.64
N PRO A 116 13.43 -30.47 12.07
CA PRO A 116 14.45 -29.69 12.78
C PRO A 116 13.84 -28.46 13.48
N ALA A 117 14.54 -27.96 14.51
CA ALA A 117 14.14 -26.74 15.21
C ALA A 117 14.14 -25.55 14.24
N VAL A 118 13.12 -24.70 14.32
CA VAL A 118 12.92 -23.54 13.42
C VAL A 118 12.78 -22.29 14.27
N LEU A 119 13.33 -21.16 13.82
CA LEU A 119 13.17 -19.89 14.51
C LEU A 119 11.70 -19.45 14.53
N TYR A 120 11.25 -18.86 15.65
CA TYR A 120 9.87 -18.38 15.78
C TYR A 120 9.53 -17.33 14.71
N ARG A 121 10.45 -16.40 14.42
CA ARG A 121 10.26 -15.37 13.39
C ARG A 121 9.91 -15.92 12.01
N ASP A 122 10.45 -17.09 11.63
CA ASP A 122 10.22 -17.68 10.32
C ASP A 122 8.79 -18.24 10.20
N ARG A 123 8.16 -18.62 11.32
CA ARG A 123 6.77 -19.08 11.37
C ARG A 123 5.76 -17.93 11.42
N ILE A 124 6.21 -16.78 11.90
CA ILE A 124 5.41 -15.58 12.13
C ILE A 124 5.39 -14.64 10.92
N ALA A 125 6.45 -14.60 10.11
CA ALA A 125 6.54 -13.74 8.93
C ALA A 125 5.36 -13.92 7.95
N VAL A 126 4.89 -12.82 7.35
CA VAL A 126 3.77 -12.80 6.39
C VAL A 126 4.12 -11.90 5.21
N GLY A 127 4.12 -12.46 3.99
CA GLY A 127 4.37 -11.68 2.77
C GLY A 127 5.75 -11.02 2.81
N SER A 128 5.79 -9.68 2.73
CA SER A 128 7.03 -8.90 2.87
C SER A 128 7.34 -8.49 4.32
N GLY A 129 6.45 -8.83 5.25
CA GLY A 129 6.55 -8.48 6.67
C GLY A 129 7.33 -9.51 7.49
N ALA A 130 8.02 -9.02 8.52
CA ALA A 130 8.76 -9.83 9.49
C ALA A 130 8.67 -9.20 10.89
N LEU A 131 9.21 -9.88 11.89
CA LEU A 131 9.45 -9.26 13.20
C LEU A 131 10.63 -8.30 13.11
N GLU A 132 10.58 -7.20 13.85
CA GLU A 132 11.72 -6.30 13.99
C GLU A 132 12.91 -7.06 14.58
N PRO A 133 14.14 -6.92 14.06
CA PRO A 133 15.30 -7.53 14.68
C PRO A 133 15.45 -7.08 16.14
N SER A 134 15.37 -8.01 17.09
CA SER A 134 15.67 -7.72 18.49
C SER A 134 17.18 -7.51 18.65
N GLN A 135 17.58 -6.37 19.21
CA GLN A 135 18.92 -6.26 19.79
C GLN A 135 18.84 -6.89 21.17
N TYR A 136 19.13 -8.19 21.22
CA TYR A 136 19.08 -9.01 22.43
C TYR A 136 19.68 -8.28 23.65
N SER A 137 18.86 -8.03 24.67
CA SER A 137 19.32 -7.56 25.98
C SER A 137 18.69 -8.45 27.04
N ALA A 138 19.51 -9.30 27.65
CA ALA A 138 19.11 -10.36 28.59
C ALA A 138 18.32 -9.90 29.84
N ASN A 139 18.03 -8.61 30.00
CA ASN A 139 17.35 -7.99 31.13
C ASN A 139 16.33 -6.90 30.73
N SER A 140 15.85 -6.90 29.49
CA SER A 140 15.03 -5.82 28.93
C SER A 140 13.67 -6.36 28.50
N ASP A 141 12.62 -5.53 28.65
CA ASP A 141 11.30 -5.67 28.04
C ASP A 141 11.45 -5.66 26.50
N ASP A 142 12.09 -6.70 25.97
CA ASP A 142 12.59 -6.71 24.62
C ASP A 142 11.41 -6.77 23.65
N ARG A 143 11.56 -6.00 22.57
CA ARG A 143 10.64 -6.08 21.44
C ARG A 143 10.66 -7.51 20.93
N ASN A 144 9.47 -8.06 20.66
CA ASN A 144 9.29 -9.45 20.23
C ASN A 144 9.56 -10.48 21.34
N SER A 145 9.11 -10.21 22.56
CA SER A 145 9.26 -11.14 23.67
C SER A 145 7.94 -11.56 24.30
N VAL A 146 7.97 -12.73 24.95
CA VAL A 146 6.92 -13.25 25.82
C VAL A 146 7.48 -13.35 27.23
N LEU A 147 7.00 -12.51 28.12
CA LEU A 147 7.36 -12.47 29.54
C LEU A 147 6.30 -13.22 30.35
N TYR A 148 6.75 -14.18 31.16
CA TYR A 148 5.92 -14.77 32.20
C TYR A 148 5.90 -13.86 33.43
N ILE A 149 4.72 -13.37 33.76
CA ILE A 149 4.49 -12.42 34.86
C ILE A 149 4.35 -13.17 36.19
N GLY A 150 3.69 -14.33 36.16
CA GLY A 150 3.46 -15.14 37.35
C GLY A 150 2.21 -15.98 37.28
N THR A 151 1.87 -16.61 38.41
CA THR A 151 0.63 -17.39 38.56
C THR A 151 -0.35 -16.68 39.48
N SER A 152 -1.63 -16.85 39.21
CA SER A 152 -2.73 -16.41 40.06
C SER A 152 -3.80 -17.51 40.17
N PRO A 153 -4.70 -17.45 41.17
CA PRO A 153 -5.89 -18.27 41.16
C PRO A 153 -6.67 -18.09 39.84
N PRO A 154 -7.34 -19.13 39.33
CA PRO A 154 -8.20 -19.00 38.16
C PRO A 154 -9.30 -17.95 38.43
N PRO A 155 -9.72 -17.16 37.42
CA PRO A 155 -10.78 -16.16 37.60
C PRO A 155 -12.05 -16.77 38.19
N VAL A 156 -12.66 -16.06 39.13
CA VAL A 156 -13.96 -16.43 39.69
C VAL A 156 -14.99 -16.53 38.57
N GLY A 157 -15.80 -17.60 38.57
CA GLY A 157 -16.79 -17.85 37.50
C GLY A 157 -16.26 -18.58 36.27
N SER A 158 -14.97 -18.95 36.21
CA SER A 158 -14.43 -19.81 35.13
C SER A 158 -14.88 -21.27 35.19
N GLY A 159 -15.51 -21.69 36.30
CA GLY A 159 -15.89 -23.09 36.55
C GLY A 159 -14.72 -24.00 36.93
N MET A 160 -13.50 -23.45 37.04
CA MET A 160 -12.28 -24.20 37.34
C MET A 160 -12.01 -24.21 38.85
N ASP A 161 -11.70 -25.39 39.40
CA ASP A 161 -11.32 -25.53 40.81
C ASP A 161 -9.90 -25.04 41.05
N VAL A 162 -9.74 -24.14 42.02
CA VAL A 162 -8.45 -23.59 42.47
C VAL A 162 -7.47 -24.66 42.98
N ASN A 163 -7.96 -25.82 43.40
CA ASN A 163 -7.10 -26.92 43.85
C ASN A 163 -6.39 -27.65 42.71
N TYR A 164 -6.98 -27.66 41.51
CA TYR A 164 -6.46 -28.40 40.35
C TYR A 164 -5.89 -27.50 39.26
N PHE A 165 -6.27 -26.22 39.23
CA PHE A 165 -5.89 -25.31 38.16
C PHE A 165 -5.23 -24.02 38.69
N VAL A 166 -4.38 -23.43 37.85
CA VAL A 166 -3.79 -22.10 38.04
C VAL A 166 -3.89 -21.29 36.76
N ALA A 167 -4.03 -19.97 36.89
CA ALA A 167 -3.86 -19.07 35.77
C ALA A 167 -2.39 -18.67 35.67
N ARG A 168 -1.75 -18.92 34.52
CA ARG A 168 -0.43 -18.40 34.18
C ARG A 168 -0.59 -17.12 33.39
N ASN A 169 0.01 -16.05 33.88
CA ASN A 169 -0.10 -14.71 33.31
C ASN A 169 1.13 -14.39 32.47
N TYR A 170 0.91 -13.92 31.25
CA TYR A 170 1.93 -13.59 30.28
C TYR A 170 1.74 -12.17 29.75
N ALA A 171 2.84 -11.44 29.57
CA ALA A 171 2.89 -10.22 28.78
C ALA A 171 3.60 -10.54 27.46
N ILE A 172 2.99 -10.14 26.36
CA ILE A 172 3.48 -10.37 25.00
C ILE A 172 3.73 -9.00 24.40
N SER A 173 4.95 -8.75 23.91
CA SER A 173 5.36 -7.50 23.28
C SER A 173 5.93 -7.83 21.91
N VAL A 174 5.32 -7.33 20.83
CA VAL A 174 5.72 -7.65 19.46
C VAL A 174 5.78 -6.39 18.62
N VAL A 175 6.80 -6.29 17.77
CA VAL A 175 6.93 -5.25 16.76
C VAL A 175 7.06 -5.91 15.39
N GLY A 176 6.00 -5.82 14.60
CA GLY A 176 6.02 -6.21 13.19
C GLY A 176 6.58 -5.09 12.32
N ILE A 177 7.31 -5.46 11.26
CA ILE A 177 7.88 -4.54 10.27
C ILE A 177 7.49 -4.97 8.86
N ALA A 178 7.25 -4.01 7.97
CA ALA A 178 7.11 -4.28 6.54
C ALA A 178 7.50 -3.04 5.70
N PRO A 179 8.17 -3.21 4.55
CA PRO A 179 8.84 -4.43 4.10
C PRO A 179 10.08 -4.69 4.96
N ALA A 180 10.36 -5.94 5.32
CA ALA A 180 11.46 -6.29 6.24
C ALA A 180 12.86 -5.90 5.73
N THR A 181 13.03 -5.77 4.41
CA THR A 181 14.30 -5.43 3.76
C THR A 181 14.48 -3.93 3.52
N ALA A 182 13.47 -3.10 3.80
CA ALA A 182 13.55 -1.66 3.57
C ALA A 182 14.43 -0.99 4.63
N PRO A 183 15.20 0.06 4.29
CA PRO A 183 15.98 0.82 5.29
C PRO A 183 15.09 1.46 6.37
N ASN A 184 13.90 1.91 5.97
CA ASN A 184 12.91 2.53 6.85
C ASN A 184 11.57 1.80 6.70
N PRO A 185 11.39 0.63 7.35
CA PRO A 185 10.16 -0.11 7.26
C PRO A 185 9.05 0.59 8.06
N SER A 186 7.80 0.33 7.66
CA SER A 186 6.63 0.63 8.49
C SER A 186 6.66 -0.32 9.68
N ARG A 187 6.39 0.21 10.88
CA ARG A 187 6.47 -0.54 12.13
C ARG A 187 5.13 -0.48 12.85
N THR A 188 4.70 -1.62 13.37
CA THR A 188 3.53 -1.70 14.24
C THR A 188 3.89 -2.49 15.48
N ALA A 189 3.72 -1.85 16.65
CA ALA A 189 3.93 -2.48 17.95
C ALA A 189 2.58 -2.89 18.54
N LEU A 190 2.46 -4.15 18.93
CA LEU A 190 1.32 -4.69 19.68
C LEU A 190 1.80 -5.23 21.01
N ARG A 191 1.02 -4.95 22.05
CA ARG A 191 1.23 -5.48 23.40
C ARG A 191 -0.07 -6.10 23.88
N SER A 192 0.03 -7.32 24.38
CA SER A 192 -1.10 -8.05 24.94
C SER A 192 -0.71 -8.64 26.28
N GLN A 193 -1.62 -8.61 27.24
CA GLN A 193 -1.49 -9.35 28.48
C GLN A 193 -2.59 -10.39 28.53
N THR A 194 -2.22 -11.61 28.92
CA THR A 194 -3.16 -12.73 28.90
C THR A 194 -2.92 -13.70 30.03
N SER A 195 -4.00 -14.39 30.40
CA SER A 195 -3.99 -15.46 31.39
C SER A 195 -4.41 -16.76 30.72
N ILE A 196 -3.61 -17.80 30.87
CA ILE A 196 -3.94 -19.16 30.39
C ILE A 196 -4.16 -20.05 31.61
N ILE A 197 -5.33 -20.69 31.68
CA ILE A 197 -5.63 -21.63 32.76
C ILE A 197 -5.01 -22.98 32.39
N VAL A 198 -4.16 -23.49 33.28
CA VAL A 198 -3.49 -24.77 33.12
C VAL A 198 -3.66 -25.62 34.38
N PRO A 199 -3.65 -26.96 34.26
CA PRO A 199 -3.55 -27.84 35.41
C PRO A 199 -2.29 -27.53 36.24
N LYS A 200 -2.41 -27.67 37.56
CA LYS A 200 -1.27 -27.63 38.49
C LYS A 200 -0.33 -28.81 38.29
#